data_AF-D1BD19-F1
#
_entry.id   AF-D1BD19-F1
#
_cell.length_a   1.000
_cell.length_b   1.000
_cell.length_c   1.000
_cell.angle_alpha   90.00
_cell.angle_beta   90.00
_cell.angle_gamma   90.00
#
_symmetry.space_group_name_H-M   'P 1'
#
loop_
_entity.id
_entity.type
_entity.pdbx_description
1 polymer ?
#
loop_
_entity_poly.entity_id
_entity_poly.type
_entity_poly.pdbx_seq_one_letter_code
_entity_poly.pdbx_strand_id
1 'polypeptide(L)'
;MSAEMSAEVSAETTAVASAEVSDETTTAPPVDDRSPWEVALDELEAEVDRAEALVSPGFLLETVDALPSAAWTPPTGLGPLPSGLQARAVAVFDRQAELAPRVEEAVRAARAHLRAVGSLRTNDTTASVYVDAVG
;
A
#
# COMPACT_ATOMS: atom_id res chain seq x y z
N MET A 1 -53.14 27.10 -28.40
CA MET A 1 -53.15 27.69 -29.76
C MET A 1 -52.10 28.79 -29.75
N SER A 2 -50.85 28.45 -30.04
CA SER A 2 -50.25 28.51 -31.40
C SER A 2 -50.03 29.97 -31.78
N ALA A 3 -48.80 30.50 -31.75
CA ALA A 3 -47.63 30.22 -32.60
C ALA A 3 -47.48 31.37 -33.61
N GLU A 4 -46.33 32.07 -33.56
CA GLU A 4 -45.54 32.64 -34.66
C GLU A 4 -44.61 33.72 -34.05
N MET A 5 -43.27 33.59 -34.10
CA MET A 5 -42.35 33.59 -35.26
C MET A 5 -41.92 35.00 -35.64
N SER A 6 -40.59 35.23 -35.61
CA SER A 6 -39.78 36.09 -36.49
C SER A 6 -38.58 36.62 -35.70
N ALA A 7 -37.37 36.13 -36.01
CA ALA A 7 -36.39 36.76 -36.93
C ALA A 7 -35.38 37.55 -36.08
N GLU A 8 -34.07 37.59 -36.27
CA GLU A 8 -33.18 37.54 -37.44
C GLU A 8 -31.75 37.42 -36.81
N VAL A 9 -30.90 36.44 -37.13
CA VAL A 9 -29.87 36.42 -38.19
C VAL A 9 -28.77 37.50 -38.07
N SER A 10 -27.51 37.02 -38.05
CA SER A 10 -26.26 37.70 -38.46
C SER A 10 -25.72 38.83 -37.57
N ALA A 11 -24.42 39.06 -37.43
CA ALA A 11 -23.15 38.41 -37.75
C ALA A 11 -22.13 39.23 -36.91
N GLU A 12 -20.97 38.75 -36.51
CA GLU A 12 -19.72 38.84 -37.27
C GLU A 12 -18.61 39.15 -36.26
N THR A 13 -17.64 38.25 -36.20
CA THR A 13 -16.20 38.48 -36.12
C THR A 13 -15.69 39.83 -35.59
N THR A 14 -14.84 39.77 -34.56
CA THR A 14 -13.48 40.32 -34.66
C THR A 14 -12.58 39.52 -33.73
N ALA A 15 -11.63 38.84 -34.35
CA ALA A 15 -10.47 38.23 -33.73
C ALA A 15 -9.51 39.31 -33.23
N VAL A 16 -8.88 39.06 -32.08
CA VAL A 16 -7.47 39.38 -31.93
C VAL A 16 -6.78 38.17 -31.32
N ALA A 17 -5.88 37.60 -32.11
CA ALA A 17 -4.91 36.62 -31.71
C ALA A 17 -3.88 37.26 -30.77
N SER A 18 -3.58 36.59 -29.66
CA SER A 18 -2.21 36.48 -29.19
C SER A 18 -1.87 35.00 -29.21
N ALA A 19 -0.99 34.67 -30.15
CA ALA A 19 -0.25 33.44 -30.13
C ALA A 19 0.59 33.39 -28.85
N GLU A 20 0.49 32.28 -28.13
CA GLU A 20 1.65 31.64 -27.52
C GLU A 20 1.37 30.14 -27.49
N VAL A 21 1.74 29.50 -28.60
CA VAL A 21 2.18 28.11 -28.57
C VAL A 21 3.42 28.09 -27.69
N SER A 22 3.23 27.79 -26.42
CA SER A 22 4.23 27.08 -25.64
C SER A 22 3.81 25.63 -25.63
N ASP A 23 4.48 24.88 -26.49
CA ASP A 23 4.54 23.43 -26.52
C ASP A 23 5.15 22.97 -25.18
N GLU A 24 4.31 22.86 -24.16
CA GLU A 24 4.60 22.01 -23.02
C GLU A 24 3.49 20.98 -22.98
N THR A 25 3.64 19.95 -23.83
CA THR A 25 2.99 18.67 -23.59
C THR A 25 3.53 18.13 -22.26
N THR A 26 3.07 18.70 -21.15
CA THR A 26 3.07 18.04 -19.86
C THR A 26 2.29 16.77 -20.09
N THR A 27 3.00 15.64 -20.19
CA THR A 27 2.41 14.32 -20.01
C THR A 27 1.71 14.34 -18.67
N ALA A 28 0.41 14.64 -18.71
CA ALA A 28 -0.47 14.44 -17.57
C ALA A 28 -0.43 12.94 -17.27
N PRO A 29 -0.20 12.52 -16.02
CA PRO A 29 -0.40 11.13 -15.64
C PRO A 29 -1.83 10.73 -16.03
N PRO A 30 -2.08 9.47 -16.44
CA PRO A 30 -3.43 9.03 -16.77
C PRO A 30 -4.34 9.39 -15.58
N VAL A 31 -5.39 10.17 -15.85
CA VAL A 31 -6.39 10.51 -14.84
C VAL A 31 -6.99 9.18 -14.41
N ASP A 32 -6.77 8.82 -13.15
CA ASP A 32 -7.21 7.54 -12.61
C ASP A 32 -8.72 7.66 -12.37
N ASP A 33 -9.53 7.12 -13.30
CA ASP A 33 -11.00 7.14 -13.25
C ASP A 33 -11.57 6.22 -12.14
N ARG A 34 -10.70 5.58 -11.34
CA ARG A 34 -11.09 4.63 -10.30
C ARG A 34 -11.72 5.30 -9.10
N SER A 35 -12.62 4.56 -8.45
CA SER A 35 -13.27 5.01 -7.22
C SER A 35 -12.24 5.16 -6.09
N PRO A 36 -12.34 6.19 -5.22
CA PRO A 36 -11.48 6.30 -4.04
C PRO A 36 -11.47 5.05 -3.14
N TRP A 37 -12.58 4.30 -3.12
CA TRP A 37 -12.66 3.01 -2.41
C TRP A 37 -11.84 1.90 -3.06
N GLU A 38 -11.71 1.91 -4.39
CA GLU A 38 -10.90 0.92 -5.11
C GLU A 38 -9.42 1.18 -4.82
N VAL A 39 -8.98 2.44 -4.90
CA VAL A 39 -7.62 2.85 -4.54
C VAL A 39 -7.29 2.45 -3.10
N ALA A 40 -8.19 2.74 -2.16
CA ALA A 40 -8.03 2.38 -0.75
C ALA A 40 -7.91 0.86 -0.52
N LEU A 41 -8.72 0.05 -1.23
CA LEU A 41 -8.65 -1.41 -1.12
C LEU A 41 -7.38 -1.97 -1.77
N ASP A 42 -6.94 -1.41 -2.90
CA ASP A 42 -5.68 -1.82 -3.55
C ASP A 42 -4.48 -1.58 -2.63
N GLU A 43 -4.41 -0.39 -2.00
CA GLU A 43 -3.35 -0.06 -1.05
C GLU A 43 -3.36 -0.99 0.16
N LEU A 44 -4.55 -1.30 0.69
CA LEU A 44 -4.72 -2.21 1.82
C LEU A 44 -4.30 -3.64 1.46
N GLU A 45 -4.68 -4.12 0.28
CA GLU A 45 -4.29 -5.44 -0.22
C GLU A 45 -2.77 -5.54 -0.39
N ALA A 46 -2.14 -4.52 -0.95
CA ALA A 46 -0.68 -4.48 -1.09
C ALA A 46 0.03 -4.49 0.28
N GLU A 47 -0.54 -3.88 1.32
CA GLU A 47 -0.02 -3.97 2.69
C GLU A 47 -0.17 -5.38 3.28
N VAL A 48 -1.33 -6.01 3.07
CA VAL A 48 -1.56 -7.39 3.50
C VAL A 48 -0.59 -8.35 2.83
N ASP A 49 -0.41 -8.25 1.51
CA ASP A 49 0.52 -9.10 0.76
C ASP A 49 1.98 -8.93 1.28
N ARG A 50 2.38 -7.70 1.59
CA ARG A 50 3.70 -7.42 2.19
C ARG A 50 3.82 -8.03 3.59
N ALA A 51 2.80 -7.89 4.43
CA ALA A 51 2.80 -8.46 5.78
C ALA A 51 2.79 -10.01 5.76
N GLU A 52 2.08 -10.62 4.80
CA GLU A 52 2.11 -12.08 4.56
C GLU A 52 3.51 -12.55 4.16
N ALA A 53 4.19 -11.82 3.27
CA ALA A 53 5.56 -12.14 2.88
C ALA A 53 6.52 -12.11 4.07
N LEU A 54 6.39 -11.12 4.97
CA LEU A 54 7.25 -10.97 6.15
C LEU A 54 7.16 -12.15 7.14
N VAL A 55 5.99 -12.79 7.24
CA VAL A 55 5.77 -13.95 8.14
C VAL A 55 5.92 -15.29 7.43
N SER A 56 6.21 -15.28 6.13
CA SER A 56 6.38 -16.49 5.35
C SER A 56 7.62 -17.26 5.81
N PRO A 57 7.54 -18.60 5.96
CA PRO A 57 8.67 -19.42 6.35
C PRO A 57 9.87 -19.20 5.41
N GLY A 58 11.04 -18.91 6.00
CA GLY A 58 12.27 -18.70 5.24
C GLY A 58 12.40 -17.31 4.61
N PHE A 59 11.47 -16.39 4.86
CA PHE A 59 11.67 -14.98 4.50
C PHE A 59 12.85 -14.39 5.28
N LEU A 60 13.81 -13.83 4.56
CA LEU A 60 14.98 -13.17 5.13
C LEU A 60 15.05 -11.74 4.60
N LEU A 61 15.11 -10.78 5.50
CA LEU A 61 15.41 -9.39 5.16
C LEU A 61 16.90 -9.27 4.90
N GLU A 62 17.25 -8.77 3.71
CA GLU A 62 18.64 -8.49 3.35
C GLU A 62 19.16 -7.25 4.09
N THR A 63 18.31 -6.24 4.25
CA THR A 63 18.61 -5.00 4.99
C THR A 63 17.40 -4.50 5.78
N VAL A 64 17.65 -3.70 6.81
CA VAL A 64 16.59 -3.05 7.62
C VAL A 64 15.80 -2.03 6.79
N ASP A 65 16.44 -1.42 5.78
CA ASP A 65 15.80 -0.46 4.87
C ASP A 65 14.75 -1.13 3.95
N ALA A 66 14.77 -2.47 3.83
CA ALA A 66 13.76 -3.24 3.12
C ALA A 66 12.49 -3.48 3.96
N LEU A 67 12.45 -3.06 5.23
CA LEU A 67 11.24 -3.14 6.03
C LEU A 67 10.21 -2.13 5.50
N PRO A 68 8.96 -2.55 5.27
CA PRO A 68 7.91 -1.61 4.94
C PRO A 68 7.76 -0.59 6.07
N SER A 69 7.64 0.69 5.69
CA SER A 69 7.25 1.76 6.59
C SER A 69 5.93 1.37 7.26
N ALA A 70 5.95 1.16 8.58
CA ALA A 70 4.78 0.76 9.37
C ALA A 70 3.70 1.87 9.48
N ALA A 71 3.74 2.89 8.63
CA ALA A 71 2.90 4.08 8.70
C ALA A 71 1.66 3.98 7.79
N TRP A 72 1.03 2.80 7.69
CA TRP A 72 -0.27 2.72 7.02
C TRP A 72 -1.28 3.57 7.79
N THR A 73 -1.85 4.57 7.10
CA THR A 73 -2.86 5.47 7.66
C THR A 73 -4.18 5.19 6.98
N PRO A 74 -5.25 4.87 7.73
CA PRO A 74 -6.56 4.62 7.13
C PRO A 74 -7.02 5.84 6.31
N PRO A 75 -7.48 5.64 5.06
CA PRO A 75 -8.02 6.72 4.26
C PRO A 75 -9.29 7.29 4.91
N THR A 76 -9.42 8.61 4.87
CA THR A 76 -10.56 9.33 5.46
C THR A 76 -11.45 9.93 4.35
N GLY A 77 -12.71 10.23 4.67
CA GLY A 77 -13.60 10.89 3.73
C GLY A 77 -14.11 10.03 2.56
N LEU A 78 -13.91 8.70 2.60
CA LEU A 78 -14.35 7.79 1.52
C LEU A 78 -15.87 7.63 1.40
N GLY A 79 -16.63 8.03 2.43
CA GLY A 79 -18.08 7.80 2.48
C GLY A 79 -18.43 6.32 2.69
N PRO A 80 -19.68 5.89 2.43
CA PRO A 80 -20.09 4.50 2.59
C PRO A 80 -19.43 3.59 1.53
N LEU A 81 -19.12 2.35 1.91
CA LEU A 81 -18.59 1.34 0.99
C LEU A 81 -19.63 0.98 -0.09
N PRO A 82 -19.27 1.07 -1.39
CA PRO A 82 -20.14 0.63 -2.47
C PRO A 82 -20.45 -0.87 -2.37
N SER A 83 -21.70 -1.27 -2.62
CA SER A 83 -22.14 -2.67 -2.50
C SER A 83 -21.33 -3.63 -3.38
N GLY A 84 -20.89 -3.19 -4.55
CA GLY A 84 -20.03 -3.99 -5.44
C GLY A 84 -18.65 -4.34 -4.86
N LEU A 85 -18.16 -3.56 -3.88
CA LEU A 85 -16.87 -3.77 -3.23
C LEU A 85 -16.97 -4.52 -1.90
N GLN A 86 -18.20 -4.83 -1.44
CA GLN A 86 -18.41 -5.45 -0.14
C GLN A 86 -17.74 -6.81 -0.01
N ALA A 87 -17.90 -7.68 -1.01
CA ALA A 87 -17.26 -9.00 -1.01
C ALA A 87 -15.73 -8.90 -0.98
N ARG A 88 -15.17 -7.94 -1.72
CA ARG A 88 -13.73 -7.67 -1.75
C ARG A 88 -13.22 -7.21 -0.38
N ALA A 89 -13.88 -6.22 0.23
CA ALA A 89 -13.52 -5.72 1.54
C ALA A 89 -13.57 -6.81 2.63
N VAL A 90 -14.58 -7.68 2.60
CA VAL A 90 -14.67 -8.83 3.52
C VAL A 90 -13.51 -9.80 3.30
N ALA A 91 -13.18 -10.15 2.05
CA ALA A 91 -12.07 -11.04 1.76
C ALA A 91 -10.71 -10.48 2.26
N VAL A 92 -10.50 -9.17 2.15
CA VAL A 92 -9.29 -8.52 2.69
C VAL A 92 -9.28 -8.58 4.23
N PHE A 93 -10.42 -8.30 4.86
CA PHE A 93 -10.54 -8.37 6.31
C PHE A 93 -10.30 -9.78 6.86
N ASP A 94 -10.83 -10.80 6.20
CA ASP A 94 -10.63 -12.20 6.60
C ASP A 94 -9.14 -12.59 6.52
N ARG A 95 -8.44 -12.20 5.44
CA ARG A 95 -6.98 -12.38 5.33
C ARG A 95 -6.23 -11.69 6.47
N GLN A 96 -6.62 -10.47 6.83
CA GLN A 96 -6.03 -9.75 7.97
C GLN A 96 -6.25 -10.47 9.30
N ALA A 97 -7.47 -10.97 9.53
CA ALA A 97 -7.81 -11.71 10.75
C ALA A 97 -7.01 -13.01 10.87
N GLU A 98 -6.76 -13.70 9.76
CA GLU A 98 -5.90 -14.89 9.72
C GLU A 98 -4.41 -14.58 9.91
N LEU A 99 -3.96 -13.42 9.40
CA LEU A 99 -2.56 -13.01 9.44
C LEU A 99 -2.14 -12.53 10.83
N ALA A 100 -3.02 -11.83 11.56
CA ALA A 100 -2.74 -11.27 12.88
C ALA A 100 -2.05 -12.27 13.85
N PRO A 101 -2.58 -13.49 14.10
CA PRO A 101 -1.92 -14.44 14.99
C PRO A 101 -0.56 -14.94 14.46
N ARG A 102 -0.36 -15.00 13.13
CA ARG A 102 0.92 -15.41 12.53
C ARG A 102 1.99 -14.35 12.78
N VAL A 103 1.63 -13.07 12.67
CA VAL A 103 2.52 -11.95 13.01
C VAL A 103 2.90 -12.00 14.49
N GLU A 104 1.94 -12.23 15.39
CA GLU A 104 2.23 -12.36 16.82
C GLU A 104 3.21 -13.51 17.13
N GLU A 105 3.02 -14.66 16.48
CA GLU A 105 3.91 -15.81 16.62
C GLU A 105 5.32 -15.50 16.09
N ALA A 106 5.43 -14.89 14.90
CA ALA A 106 6.71 -14.49 14.33
C ALA A 106 7.47 -13.53 15.25
N VAL A 107 6.78 -12.55 15.83
CA VAL A 107 7.37 -11.61 16.79
C VAL A 107 7.80 -12.32 18.08
N ARG A 108 7.01 -13.29 18.58
CA ARG A 108 7.36 -14.09 19.76
C ARG A 108 8.62 -14.92 19.51
N ALA A 109 8.68 -15.61 18.37
CA ALA A 109 9.81 -16.43 17.95
C ALA A 109 11.08 -15.58 17.77
N ALA A 110 10.99 -14.42 17.11
CA ALA A 110 12.09 -13.49 16.94
C ALA A 110 12.65 -13.02 18.30
N ARG A 111 11.79 -12.65 19.26
CA ARG A 111 12.21 -12.26 20.61
C ARG A 111 12.88 -13.41 21.36
N ALA A 112 12.39 -14.64 21.23
CA ALA A 112 13.01 -15.80 21.85
C ALA A 112 14.42 -16.06 21.28
N HIS A 113 14.56 -15.98 19.94
CA HIS A 113 15.84 -16.13 19.27
C HIS A 113 16.85 -15.06 19.71
N LEU A 114 16.45 -13.79 19.76
CA LEU A 114 17.33 -12.70 20.21
C LEU A 114 17.79 -12.88 21.67
N ARG A 115 16.94 -13.40 22.55
CA ARG A 115 17.34 -13.72 23.94
C ARG A 115 18.38 -14.83 23.99
N ALA A 116 18.22 -15.88 23.18
CA ALA A 116 19.18 -16.98 23.09
C ALA A 116 20.53 -16.52 22.53
N VAL A 117 20.53 -15.71 21.47
CA VAL A 117 21.77 -15.12 20.92
C VAL A 117 22.44 -14.18 21.93
N GLY A 118 21.65 -13.38 22.65
CA GLY A 118 22.16 -12.51 23.70
C GLY A 118 22.81 -13.26 24.86
N SER A 119 22.27 -14.42 25.26
CA SER A 119 22.86 -15.22 26.33
C SER A 119 24.19 -15.85 25.91
N LEU A 120 24.34 -16.29 24.65
CA LEU A 120 25.61 -16.79 24.13
C LEU A 120 26.70 -15.73 24.19
N ARG A 121 26.43 -14.52 23.70
CA ARG A 121 27.39 -13.39 23.75
C ARG A 121 27.80 -13.04 25.19
N THR A 122 26.92 -13.22 26.17
CA THR A 122 27.24 -12.97 27.59
C THR A 122 28.12 -14.09 28.18
N ASN A 123 27.91 -15.34 27.77
CA ASN A 123 28.71 -16.49 28.20
C ASN A 123 30.09 -16.54 27.54
N ASP A 124 30.26 -16.00 26.33
CA ASP A 124 31.58 -15.87 25.66
C ASP A 124 32.59 -15.05 26.48
N THR A 125 32.13 -14.12 27.33
CA THR A 125 32.99 -13.40 28.29
C THR A 125 33.51 -14.28 29.43
N THR A 126 32.95 -15.48 29.62
CA THR A 126 33.33 -16.45 30.66
C THR A 126 33.80 -17.75 29.99
N ALA A 127 34.95 -17.69 29.30
CA ALA A 127 35.71 -18.81 28.74
C ALA A 127 34.92 -19.82 27.88
N SER A 128 34.93 -19.63 26.57
CA SER A 128 34.49 -20.64 25.60
C SER A 128 35.41 -21.88 25.65
N VAL A 129 34.82 -23.05 25.93
CA VAL A 129 35.48 -24.36 25.88
C VAL A 129 35.15 -25.01 24.54
N TYR A 130 36.15 -25.23 23.70
CA TYR A 130 35.97 -25.89 22.41
C TYR A 130 35.84 -27.41 22.64
N VAL A 131 34.67 -27.97 22.30
CA VAL A 131 34.48 -29.42 22.25
C VAL A 131 34.83 -29.88 20.84
N ASP A 132 36.04 -30.42 20.69
CA ASP A 132 36.45 -31.10 19.47
C ASP A 132 35.79 -32.48 19.43
N ALA A 133 34.75 -32.62 18.61
CA ALA A 133 34.09 -33.89 18.35
C ALA A 133 34.90 -34.68 17.32
N VAL A 134 36.11 -35.09 17.69
CA VAL A 134 36.88 -36.11 16.99
C VAL A 134 36.97 -37.32 17.92
N GLY A 135 36.13 -38.32 17.64
CA GLY A 135 36.12 -39.64 18.26
C GLY A 135 35.52 -40.65 17.31
#